data_AF-A0A7C6MKG9-F1
#
_entry.id   AF-A0A7C6MKG9-F1
#
_cell.length_a   1.000
_cell.length_b   1.000
_cell.length_c   1.000
_cell.angle_alpha   90.00
_cell.angle_beta   90.00
_cell.angle_gamma   90.00
#
_symmetry.space_group_name_H-M   'P 1'
#
loop_
_entity.id
_entity.type
_entity.pdbx_description
1 polymer ?
#
loop_
_entity_poly.entity_id
_entity_poly.type
_entity_poly.pdbx_seq_one_letter_code
_entity_poly.pdbx_strand_id
1 'polypeptide(L)' 'MENEWKNLRFHLTEEMNNMMIELLVTEQMMKESKLTKNERKLLENHKAELLEDFRKEFQRNNIEQIKKYNELMNK' A
#
# COMPACT_ATOMS: atom_id res chain seq x y z
N MET A 1 -11.39 -30.21 -4.22
CA MET A 1 -11.61 -28.85 -3.70
C MET A 1 -10.73 -27.91 -4.46
N GLU A 2 -11.33 -26.92 -5.13
CA GLU A 2 -10.58 -25.85 -5.77
C GLU A 2 -9.83 -25.07 -4.68
N ASN A 3 -8.57 -24.72 -4.91
CA ASN A 3 -7.79 -24.00 -3.90
C ASN A 3 -8.32 -22.55 -3.84
N GLU A 4 -9.15 -22.25 -2.84
CA GLU A 4 -9.81 -20.94 -2.69
C GLU A 4 -8.81 -19.76 -2.68
N TRP A 5 -7.56 -20.00 -2.25
CA TRP A 5 -6.46 -19.03 -2.34
C TRP A 5 -6.04 -18.74 -3.78
N LYS A 6 -6.02 -19.75 -4.66
CA LYS A 6 -5.66 -19.56 -6.07
C LYS A 6 -6.65 -18.66 -6.81
N ASN A 7 -7.87 -18.53 -6.31
CA ASN A 7 -8.93 -17.71 -6.90
C ASN A 7 -9.04 -16.32 -6.22
N LEU A 8 -8.25 -16.03 -5.19
CA LEU A 8 -8.15 -14.70 -4.62
C LEU A 8 -7.26 -13.82 -5.52
N ARG A 9 -7.83 -12.75 -6.07
CA ARG A 9 -7.15 -11.77 -6.91
C ARG A 9 -7.56 -10.37 -6.48
N PHE A 10 -6.61 -9.63 -5.93
CA PHE A 10 -6.79 -8.22 -5.62
C PHE A 10 -6.67 -7.38 -6.88
N HIS A 11 -7.51 -6.36 -6.98
CA HIS A 11 -7.44 -5.33 -7.99
C HIS A 11 -6.54 -4.19 -7.52
N LEU A 12 -5.47 -3.93 -8.27
CA LEU A 12 -4.61 -2.77 -8.09
C LEU A 12 -4.93 -1.79 -9.21
N THR A 13 -5.37 -0.59 -8.84
CA THR A 13 -5.65 0.50 -9.79
C THR A 13 -4.35 1.18 -10.21
N GLU A 14 -4.41 1.95 -11.29
CA GLU A 14 -3.29 2.81 -11.71
C GLU A 14 -2.90 3.81 -10.62
N GLU A 15 -3.88 4.37 -9.92
CA GLU A 15 -3.68 5.27 -8.78
C GLU A 15 -2.87 4.60 -7.65
N MET A 16 -3.21 3.36 -7.30
CA MET A 16 -2.44 2.58 -6.32
C MET A 16 -1.00 2.32 -6.79
N ASN A 17 -0.80 2.03 -8.07
CA ASN A 17 0.54 1.83 -8.63
C ASN A 17 1.37 3.12 -8.55
N ASN A 18 0.77 4.26 -8.85
CA ASN A 18 1.44 5.56 -8.76
C ASN A 18 1.83 5.89 -7.31
N MET A 19 0.91 5.69 -6.36
CA MET A 19 1.22 5.86 -4.93
C MET A 19 2.32 4.91 -4.45
N MET A 20 2.35 3.67 -4.93
CA MET A 20 3.41 2.72 -4.60
C MET A 20 4.77 3.17 -5.15
N ILE A 21 4.82 3.67 -6.38
CA ILE A 21 6.05 4.22 -6.96
C ILE A 21 6.53 5.42 -6.13
N GLU A 22 5.63 6.32 -5.75
CA GLU A 22 5.96 7.50 -4.94
C GLU A 22 6.45 7.12 -3.53
N LEU A 23 5.86 6.10 -2.91
CA LEU A 23 6.35 5.51 -1.66
C LEU A 23 7.78 4.98 -1.79
N LEU A 24 8.08 4.25 -2.89
CA LEU A 24 9.41 3.70 -3.14
C LEU A 24 10.45 4.81 -3.36
N VAL A 25 10.10 5.85 -4.12
CA VAL A 25 10.96 7.02 -4.32
C VAL A 25 11.21 7.75 -3.01
N THR A 26 10.17 7.97 -2.20
CA THR A 26 10.28 8.61 -0.88
C THR A 26 11.19 7.82 0.05
N GLU A 27 11.04 6.49 0.09
CA GLU A 27 11.94 5.58 0.81
C GLU A 27 13.39 5.67 0.36
N GLN A 28 13.63 5.71 -0.96
CA GLN A 28 14.97 5.84 -1.52
C GLN A 28 15.60 7.17 -1.13
N MET A 29 14.86 8.28 -1.25
CA MET A 29 15.32 9.61 -0.83
C MET A 29 15.74 9.62 0.64
N MET A 30 14.94 9.00 1.52
CA MET A 30 15.24 8.94 2.96
C MET A 30 16.49 8.11 3.30
N LYS A 31 16.85 7.12 2.46
CA LYS A 31 18.01 6.24 2.66
C LYS A 31 19.29 6.80 2.05
N GLU A 32 19.19 7.39 0.86
CA GLU A 32 20.35 7.74 0.04
C GLU A 32 20.75 9.22 0.14
N SER A 33 19.83 10.08 0.59
CA SER A 33 20.09 11.54 0.65
C SER A 33 20.62 11.99 2.01
N LYS A 34 21.53 12.96 2.00
CA LYS A 34 21.93 13.70 3.20
C LYS A 34 20.84 14.73 3.53
N LEU A 35 19.87 14.30 4.34
CA LEU A 35 18.73 15.12 4.74
C LEU A 35 18.98 15.81 6.08
N THR A 36 18.55 17.05 6.18
CA THR A 36 18.35 17.72 7.47
C THR A 36 17.23 17.03 8.26
N LYS A 37 17.14 17.31 9.57
CA LYS A 37 16.06 16.77 10.41
C LYS A 37 14.66 17.17 9.91
N ASN A 38 14.52 18.40 9.40
CA ASN A 38 13.24 18.91 8.91
C ASN A 38 12.83 18.26 7.59
N GLU A 39 13.77 18.09 6.65
CA GLU A 39 13.50 17.40 5.38
C GLU A 39 13.16 15.93 5.61
N ARG A 40 13.88 15.25 6.52
CA ARG A 40 13.53 13.88 6.91
C ARG A 40 12.12 13.78 7.47
N LYS A 41 11.75 14.68 8.40
CA LYS A 41 10.41 14.71 8.98
C LYS A 41 9.33 14.98 7.93
N LEU A 42 9.62 15.83 6.94
CA LEU A 42 8.70 16.11 5.84
C LEU A 42 8.46 14.84 4.99
N LEU A 43 9.52 14.11 4.64
CA LEU A 43 9.40 12.85 3.88
C LEU A 43 8.70 11.75 4.69
N GLU A 44 8.94 11.67 6.00
CA GLU A 44 8.24 10.73 6.89
C GLU A 44 6.74 11.01 6.95
N ASN A 45 6.35 12.29 7.06
CA ASN A 45 4.95 12.69 7.03
C ASN A 45 4.30 12.36 5.68
N HIS A 46 4.97 12.72 4.59
CA HIS A 46 4.48 12.44 3.24
C HIS A 46 4.32 10.93 2.98
N LYS A 47 5.27 10.11 3.42
CA LYS A 47 5.16 8.65 3.37
C LYS A 47 3.94 8.14 4.16
N ALA A 48 3.69 8.70 5.35
CA ALA A 48 2.55 8.31 6.16
C ALA A 48 1.21 8.64 5.49
N GLU A 49 1.11 9.80 4.84
CA GLU A 49 -0.06 10.20 4.05
C GLU A 49 -0.28 9.25 2.86
N LEU A 50 0.76 8.99 2.06
CA LEU A 50 0.68 8.05 0.94
C LEU A 50 0.26 6.64 1.35
N LEU A 51 0.76 6.14 2.49
CA LEU A 51 0.36 4.83 3.00
C LEU A 51 -1.11 4.79 3.40
N GLU A 52 -1.62 5.84 4.03
CA GLU A 52 -3.02 5.91 4.42
C GLU A 52 -3.94 5.98 3.19
N ASP A 53 -3.57 6.77 2.19
CA ASP A 53 -4.35 6.90 0.96
C ASP A 53 -4.30 5.63 0.12
N PHE A 54 -3.14 4.98 0.01
CA PHE A 54 -3.04 3.64 -0.58
C PHE A 54 -3.95 2.64 0.14
N ARG A 55 -3.97 2.65 1.48
CA ARG A 55 -4.83 1.75 2.26
C ARG A 55 -6.31 1.98 1.95
N LYS A 56 -6.76 3.23 1.93
CA LYS A 56 -8.15 3.59 1.61
C LYS A 56 -8.53 3.13 0.21
N GLU A 57 -7.69 3.43 -0.77
CA GLU A 57 -7.92 3.02 -2.16
C GLU A 57 -7.96 1.50 -2.29
N PHE A 58 -7.00 0.81 -1.70
CA PHE A 58 -6.96 -0.65 -1.70
C PHE A 58 -8.24 -1.24 -1.11
N GLN A 59 -8.67 -0.75 0.06
CA GLN A 59 -9.89 -1.20 0.73
C GLN A 59 -11.14 -0.94 -0.11
N ARG A 60 -11.26 0.26 -0.68
CA ARG A 60 -12.41 0.67 -1.50
C ARG A 60 -12.58 -0.22 -2.74
N ASN A 61 -11.48 -0.62 -3.37
CA ASN A 61 -11.48 -1.39 -4.62
C ASN A 61 -11.44 -2.92 -4.40
N ASN A 62 -11.33 -3.39 -3.15
CA ASN A 62 -11.14 -4.81 -2.85
C ASN A 62 -12.04 -5.35 -1.73
N ILE A 63 -13.23 -4.76 -1.53
CA ILE A 63 -14.13 -5.09 -0.41
C ILE A 63 -14.40 -6.60 -0.31
N GLU A 64 -14.84 -7.23 -1.40
CA GLU A 64 -15.18 -8.66 -1.42
C GLU A 64 -13.94 -9.56 -1.29
N GLN A 65 -12.82 -9.16 -1.89
CA GLN A 65 -11.55 -9.88 -1.80
C GLN A 65 -11.01 -9.86 -0.36
N ILE A 66 -11.10 -8.71 0.32
CA ILE A 66 -10.69 -8.57 1.72
C ILE A 66 -11.58 -9.44 2.61
N LYS A 67 -12.90 -9.42 2.39
CA LYS A 67 -13.83 -10.29 3.12
C LYS A 67 -13.47 -11.77 2.95
N LYS A 68 -13.28 -12.21 1.70
CA LYS A 68 -12.87 -13.58 1.38
C LYS A 68 -11.52 -13.94 1.98
N TYR A 69 -10.54 -13.04 1.93
CA TYR A 69 -9.25 -13.23 2.57
C TYR A 69 -9.38 -13.45 4.09
N ASN A 70 -10.19 -12.62 4.76
CA ASN A 70 -10.42 -12.75 6.20
C ASN A 70 -11.15 -14.05 6.55
N GLU A 71 -12.11 -14.49 5.73
CA GLU A 71 -12.76 -15.79 5.89
C GLU A 71 -11.77 -16.95 5.73
N LEU A 72 -10.84 -16.85 4.78
CA LEU A 72 -9.81 -17.86 4.56
C LEU A 72 -8.76 -17.92 5.67
N MET A 73 -8.40 -16.77 6.26
CA MET A 73 -7.43 -16.67 7.36
C MET A 73 -7.97 -17.16 8.71
N ASN A 74 -9.28 -17.07 8.92
CA ASN A 74 -9.95 -17.46 10.16
C ASN A 74 -10.56 -18.88 10.10
N LYS A 75 -10.33 -19.64 9.02
CA LYS A 75 -10.64 -21.07 8.91
C LYS A 75 -9.54 -21.90 9.57
#